data_AF-A0AAN8XJ24-F1
#
_entry.id   AF-A0AAN8XJ24-F1
#
_cell.length_a   1.000
_cell.length_b   1.000
_cell.length_c   1.000
_cell.angle_alpha   90.00
_cell.angle_beta   90.00
_cell.angle_gamma   90.00
#
_symmetry.space_group_name_H-M   'P 1'
#
loop_
_entity.id
_entity.type
_entity.pdbx_description
1 polymer ?
#
loop_
_entity_poly.entity_id
_entity_poly.type
_entity_poly.pdbx_seq_one_letter_code
_entity_poly.pdbx_strand_id
1 'polypeptide(L)'
;MPLWTSFSFSTVSVGTVPSLWSSDVRLTASTTAACAEYDSLLPLNISMGPLFPPETSVNASLEHIPFMVSNAIPTSDYLNARWKELVAELIPNWVVSQGPLNVIMGPLFDNDADSHVDNFTQFSTPEVPSDLFAVVTRCEDPVTSIDLCSPASLDVASFIYPQSQPVSNCLHAHDYALLYSAKVHDVELATGLTFYPDLPFEDRTRVTLRINSELWRTDKH
;
A
#
# COMPACT_ATOMS: atom_id res chain seq x y z
N MET A 1 -2.66 13.58 -5.19
CA MET A 1 -2.99 12.28 -4.56
C MET A 1 -2.30 12.17 -3.21
N PRO A 2 -2.71 11.25 -2.30
CA PRO A 2 -2.05 11.07 -1.01
C PRO A 2 -0.66 10.45 -1.18
N LEU A 3 0.30 10.88 -0.35
CA LEU A 3 1.64 10.26 -0.28
C LEU A 3 1.62 8.89 0.40
N TRP A 4 0.70 8.72 1.35
CA TRP A 4 0.48 7.46 2.06
C TRP A 4 -0.92 7.43 2.67
N THR A 5 -1.40 6.22 2.96
CA THR A 5 -2.54 5.93 3.83
C THR A 5 -2.10 4.93 4.90
N SER A 6 -2.65 5.03 6.10
CA SER A 6 -2.35 4.10 7.20
C SER A 6 -3.64 3.66 7.86
N PHE A 7 -3.77 2.36 8.10
CA PHE A 7 -4.94 1.77 8.74
C PHE A 7 -4.56 0.49 9.48
N SER A 8 -5.30 0.21 10.55
CA SER A 8 -5.09 -0.97 11.40
C SER A 8 -6.39 -1.74 11.53
N PHE A 9 -6.29 -3.07 11.58
CA PHE A 9 -7.45 -3.93 11.73
C PHE A 9 -7.05 -5.25 12.41
N SER A 10 -7.98 -5.77 13.22
CA SER A 10 -7.79 -6.96 14.06
C SER A 10 -8.63 -8.15 13.61
N THR A 11 -9.55 -7.95 12.67
CA THR A 11 -10.39 -8.98 12.07
C THR A 11 -10.53 -8.74 10.59
N VAL A 12 -10.90 -9.76 9.83
CA VAL A 12 -11.25 -9.61 8.41
C VAL A 12 -12.38 -8.60 8.26
N SER A 13 -12.16 -7.60 7.43
CA SER A 13 -13.13 -6.54 7.16
C SER A 13 -14.26 -7.04 6.27
N VAL A 14 -15.44 -6.41 6.38
CA VAL A 14 -16.59 -6.71 5.52
C VAL A 14 -16.38 -6.17 4.11
N GLY A 15 -15.60 -5.09 4.00
CA GLY A 15 -15.36 -4.36 2.78
C GLY A 15 -16.55 -3.50 2.37
N THR A 16 -16.39 -2.79 1.26
CA THR A 16 -17.45 -2.03 0.60
C THR A 16 -17.55 -2.43 -0.87
N VAL A 17 -18.75 -2.35 -1.44
CA VAL A 17 -18.92 -2.55 -2.89
C VAL A 17 -18.32 -1.37 -3.68
N PRO A 18 -17.92 -1.58 -4.94
CA PRO A 18 -17.47 -0.49 -5.81
C PRO A 18 -18.52 0.60 -5.95
N SER A 19 -18.08 1.86 -5.88
CA SER A 19 -18.95 3.04 -6.01
C SER A 19 -18.39 4.04 -7.03
N LEU A 20 -19.19 5.05 -7.35
CA LEU A 20 -18.77 6.14 -8.26
C LEU A 20 -17.79 7.08 -7.55
N TRP A 21 -16.78 7.54 -8.30
CA TRP A 21 -15.83 8.54 -7.81
C TRP A 21 -16.53 9.88 -7.49
N SER A 22 -16.19 10.46 -6.35
CA SER A 22 -16.76 11.72 -5.86
C SER A 22 -15.69 12.71 -5.38
N SER A 23 -16.00 14.00 -5.43
CA SER A 23 -15.12 15.06 -4.93
C SER A 23 -14.99 15.01 -3.40
N ASP A 24 -13.82 15.37 -2.87
CA ASP A 24 -13.61 15.57 -1.43
C ASP A 24 -13.71 17.06 -1.09
N VAL A 25 -14.70 17.44 -0.28
CA VAL A 25 -14.95 18.85 0.10
C VAL A 25 -13.83 19.48 0.93
N ARG A 26 -12.92 18.67 1.47
CA ARG A 26 -11.75 19.15 2.22
C ARG A 26 -10.64 19.66 1.31
N LEU A 27 -10.65 19.26 0.04
CA LEU A 27 -9.64 19.61 -0.95
C LEU A 27 -10.13 20.71 -1.89
N THR A 28 -9.18 21.45 -2.47
CA THR A 28 -9.48 22.45 -3.49
C THR A 28 -9.27 21.87 -4.88
N ALA A 29 -10.00 22.40 -5.87
CA ALA A 29 -9.82 22.03 -7.28
C ALA A 29 -8.40 22.32 -7.80
N SER A 30 -7.67 23.25 -7.18
CA SER A 30 -6.29 23.59 -7.57
C SER A 30 -5.24 22.57 -7.10
N THR A 31 -5.61 21.64 -6.20
CA THR A 31 -4.70 20.67 -5.57
C THR A 31 -5.15 19.23 -5.79
N THR A 32 -6.20 19.03 -6.58
CA THR A 32 -6.84 17.73 -6.79
C THR A 32 -7.12 17.53 -8.26
N ALA A 33 -6.62 16.44 -8.83
CA ALA A 33 -6.95 16.05 -10.18
C ALA A 33 -8.44 15.65 -10.27
N ALA A 34 -9.12 16.13 -11.31
CA ALA A 34 -10.50 15.80 -11.63
C ALA A 34 -10.60 14.44 -12.32
N CYS A 35 -11.75 13.78 -12.23
CA CYS A 35 -11.97 12.48 -12.89
C CYS A 35 -11.67 12.52 -14.40
N ALA A 36 -12.01 13.63 -15.08
CA ALA A 36 -11.74 13.81 -16.50
C ALA A 36 -10.23 13.84 -16.85
N GLU A 37 -9.37 14.23 -15.92
CA GLU A 37 -7.91 14.19 -16.13
C GLU A 37 -7.41 12.74 -16.08
N TYR A 38 -7.99 11.88 -15.23
CA TYR A 38 -7.69 10.45 -15.24
C TYR A 38 -8.22 9.74 -16.48
N ASP A 39 -9.35 10.17 -17.05
CA ASP A 39 -9.88 9.60 -18.30
C ASP A 39 -8.86 9.70 -19.46
N SER A 40 -7.97 10.70 -19.43
CA SER A 40 -6.89 10.85 -20.41
C SER A 40 -5.84 9.73 -20.35
N LEU A 41 -5.76 8.99 -19.23
CA LEU A 41 -4.83 7.88 -19.01
C LEU A 41 -5.41 6.52 -19.42
N LEU A 42 -6.71 6.42 -19.70
CA LEU A 42 -7.36 5.18 -20.14
C LEU A 42 -6.71 4.52 -21.37
N PRO A 43 -6.22 5.26 -22.40
CA PRO A 43 -5.51 4.66 -23.52
C PRO A 43 -4.18 3.95 -23.14
N LEU A 44 -3.65 4.23 -21.96
CA LEU A 44 -2.46 3.58 -21.39
C LEU A 44 -2.83 2.40 -20.47
N ASN A 45 -4.11 2.01 -20.41
CA ASN A 45 -4.66 1.05 -19.45
C ASN A 45 -4.39 1.44 -17.99
N ILE A 46 -4.43 2.76 -17.72
CA ILE A 46 -4.29 3.33 -16.38
C ILE A 46 -5.60 4.00 -16.02
N SER A 47 -6.12 3.69 -14.84
CA SER A 47 -7.39 4.21 -14.33
C SER A 47 -7.25 4.62 -12.86
N MET A 48 -8.30 5.26 -12.33
CA MET A 48 -8.37 5.61 -10.91
C MET A 48 -8.53 4.34 -10.06
N GLY A 49 -7.54 4.08 -9.21
CA GLY A 49 -7.58 3.06 -8.16
C GLY A 49 -7.64 3.68 -6.76
N PRO A 50 -8.30 3.02 -5.79
CA PRO A 50 -8.31 3.47 -4.40
C PRO A 50 -7.01 3.06 -3.69
N LEU A 51 -6.29 4.03 -3.09
CA LEU A 51 -5.09 3.73 -2.31
C LEU A 51 -5.42 3.00 -1.00
N PHE A 52 -6.39 3.51 -0.24
CA PHE A 52 -7.05 2.77 0.84
C PHE A 52 -7.99 1.72 0.21
N PRO A 53 -7.73 0.42 0.38
CA PRO A 53 -8.47 -0.61 -0.34
C PRO A 53 -9.88 -0.79 0.26
N PRO A 54 -10.95 -0.70 -0.57
CA PRO A 54 -12.34 -0.84 -0.11
C PRO A 54 -12.61 -2.19 0.58
N GLU A 55 -11.86 -3.24 0.25
CA GLU A 55 -11.92 -4.57 0.87
C GLU A 55 -11.58 -4.53 2.36
N THR A 56 -10.82 -3.53 2.81
CA THR A 56 -10.40 -3.38 4.21
C THR A 56 -11.33 -2.49 5.03
N SER A 57 -12.36 -1.91 4.41
CA SER A 57 -13.35 -1.10 5.11
C SER A 57 -14.19 -1.94 6.08
N VAL A 58 -14.27 -1.49 7.34
CA VAL A 58 -15.09 -2.14 8.38
C VAL A 58 -16.56 -1.75 8.32
N ASN A 59 -16.89 -0.62 7.66
CA ASN A 59 -18.25 -0.10 7.59
C ASN A 59 -18.77 -0.12 6.16
N ALA A 60 -19.53 -1.17 5.83
CA ALA A 60 -20.12 -1.36 4.51
C ALA A 60 -21.09 -0.23 4.11
N SER A 61 -21.68 0.49 5.08
CA SER A 61 -22.59 1.61 4.79
C SER A 61 -21.86 2.88 4.30
N LEU A 62 -20.53 2.91 4.39
CA LEU A 62 -19.70 4.02 3.93
C LEU A 62 -19.03 3.72 2.59
N GLU A 63 -19.75 3.08 1.68
CA GLU A 63 -19.24 2.62 0.38
C GLU A 63 -18.67 3.74 -0.51
N HIS A 64 -19.11 4.98 -0.34
CA HIS A 64 -18.60 6.12 -1.11
C HIS A 64 -17.25 6.65 -0.62
N ILE A 65 -16.86 6.36 0.64
CA ILE A 65 -15.65 6.95 1.25
C ILE A 65 -14.37 6.48 0.57
N PRO A 66 -14.17 5.18 0.24
CA PRO A 66 -12.99 4.74 -0.50
C PRO A 66 -12.91 5.30 -1.93
N PHE A 67 -14.05 5.74 -2.50
CA PHE A 67 -14.15 6.29 -3.86
C PHE A 67 -14.22 7.82 -3.88
N MET A 68 -13.51 8.48 -2.96
CA MET A 68 -13.28 9.92 -3.02
C MET A 68 -11.98 10.22 -3.78
N VAL A 69 -11.93 11.32 -4.55
CA VAL A 69 -10.72 11.76 -5.29
C VAL A 69 -9.48 11.93 -4.41
N SER A 70 -9.65 12.16 -3.11
CA SER A 70 -8.55 12.21 -2.12
C SER A 70 -7.92 10.85 -1.82
N ASN A 71 -8.56 9.75 -2.22
CA ASN A 71 -8.05 8.39 -2.16
C ASN A 71 -7.67 7.84 -3.54
N ALA A 72 -7.83 8.63 -4.61
CA ALA A 72 -7.55 8.20 -5.97
C ALA A 72 -6.06 8.29 -6.31
N ILE A 73 -5.55 7.22 -6.93
CA ILE A 73 -4.22 7.13 -7.52
C ILE A 73 -4.32 6.53 -8.94
N PRO A 74 -3.47 6.93 -9.90
CA PRO A 74 -3.41 6.26 -11.20
C PRO A 74 -2.80 4.87 -11.05
N THR A 75 -3.55 3.83 -11.39
CA THR A 75 -3.10 2.44 -11.33
C THR A 75 -3.32 1.75 -12.67
N SER A 76 -2.32 1.01 -13.14
CA SER A 76 -2.48 0.17 -14.32
C SER A 76 -3.32 -1.06 -14.00
N ASP A 77 -3.98 -1.63 -15.01
CA ASP A 77 -4.70 -2.89 -14.85
C ASP A 77 -3.80 -4.03 -14.32
N TYR A 78 -2.53 -4.03 -14.77
CA TYR A 78 -1.54 -5.01 -14.33
C TYR A 78 -1.23 -4.89 -12.83
N LEU A 79 -0.87 -3.68 -12.39
CA LEU A 79 -0.56 -3.41 -11.00
C LEU A 79 -1.79 -3.69 -10.14
N ASN A 80 -2.98 -3.23 -10.55
CA ASN A 80 -4.21 -3.40 -9.79
C ASN A 80 -4.53 -4.88 -9.55
N ALA A 81 -4.30 -5.75 -10.53
CA ALA A 81 -4.49 -7.20 -10.36
C ALA A 81 -3.56 -7.79 -9.27
N ARG A 82 -2.27 -7.44 -9.31
CA ARG A 82 -1.27 -7.90 -8.32
C ARG A 82 -1.48 -7.26 -6.95
N TRP A 83 -1.87 -5.99 -6.93
CA TRP A 83 -2.20 -5.28 -5.70
C TRP A 83 -3.39 -5.92 -5.00
N LYS A 84 -4.41 -6.32 -5.76
CA LYS A 84 -5.58 -7.03 -5.23
C LYS A 84 -5.21 -8.36 -4.57
N GLU A 85 -4.27 -9.12 -5.13
CA GLU A 85 -3.74 -10.34 -4.49
C GLU A 85 -3.12 -10.03 -3.12
N LEU A 86 -2.39 -8.92 -2.98
CA LEU A 86 -1.84 -8.50 -1.70
C LEU A 86 -2.95 -8.11 -0.70
N VAL A 87 -3.88 -7.22 -1.09
CA VAL A 87 -4.84 -6.61 -0.16
C VAL A 87 -6.07 -7.48 0.13
N ALA A 88 -6.50 -8.32 -0.81
CA ALA A 88 -7.72 -9.11 -0.69
C ALA A 88 -7.47 -10.59 -0.38
N GLU A 89 -6.23 -11.08 -0.52
CA GLU A 89 -5.86 -12.47 -0.21
C GLU A 89 -4.80 -12.54 0.90
N LEU A 90 -3.59 -12.00 0.68
CA LEU A 90 -2.47 -12.20 1.61
C LEU A 90 -2.68 -11.49 2.96
N ILE A 91 -2.99 -10.19 2.95
CA ILE A 91 -3.14 -9.42 4.18
C ILE A 91 -4.30 -9.96 5.07
N PRO A 92 -5.50 -10.25 4.54
CA PRO A 92 -6.57 -10.87 5.35
C PRO A 92 -6.15 -12.22 5.97
N ASN A 93 -5.41 -13.05 5.22
CA ASN A 93 -4.89 -14.31 5.75
C ASN A 93 -3.87 -14.09 6.88
N TRP A 94 -3.01 -13.06 6.77
CA TRP A 94 -2.12 -12.67 7.85
C TRP A 94 -2.86 -12.15 9.07
N VAL A 95 -3.95 -11.40 8.93
CA VAL A 95 -4.74 -10.99 10.10
C VAL A 95 -5.30 -12.20 10.86
N VAL A 96 -5.80 -13.20 10.13
CA VAL A 96 -6.38 -14.41 10.74
C VAL A 96 -5.31 -15.27 11.45
N SER A 97 -4.11 -15.35 10.87
CA SER A 97 -3.03 -16.21 11.35
C SER A 97 -2.10 -15.54 12.36
N GLN A 98 -1.83 -14.25 12.18
CA GLN A 98 -0.83 -13.46 12.92
C GLN A 98 -1.45 -12.45 13.90
N GLY A 99 -2.76 -12.22 13.85
CA GLY A 99 -3.44 -11.26 14.72
C GLY A 99 -3.49 -9.84 14.12
N PRO A 100 -3.65 -8.80 14.94
CA PRO A 100 -3.83 -7.44 14.45
C PRO A 100 -2.64 -6.94 13.64
N LEU A 101 -2.94 -6.26 12.52
CA LEU A 101 -1.94 -5.66 11.65
C LEU A 101 -2.15 -4.15 11.53
N ASN A 102 -1.06 -3.43 11.28
CA ASN A 102 -1.09 -2.11 10.67
C ASN A 102 -0.56 -2.20 9.24
N VAL A 103 -1.18 -1.46 8.33
CA VAL A 103 -0.78 -1.38 6.93
C VAL A 103 -0.61 0.09 6.56
N ILE A 104 0.54 0.43 6.00
CA ILE A 104 0.82 1.71 5.37
C ILE A 104 1.05 1.48 3.88
N MET A 105 0.36 2.21 3.02
CA MET A 105 0.51 2.07 1.56
C MET A 105 0.62 3.43 0.91
N GLY A 106 1.32 3.52 -0.23
CA GLY A 106 1.43 4.78 -0.97
C GLY A 106 2.04 4.64 -2.35
N PRO A 107 1.97 5.69 -3.18
CA PRO A 107 2.70 5.78 -4.43
C PRO A 107 4.20 6.02 -4.20
N LEU A 108 5.00 5.60 -5.18
CA LEU A 108 6.44 5.83 -5.28
C LEU A 108 6.74 6.30 -6.71
N PHE A 109 7.71 7.21 -6.84
CA PHE A 109 8.10 7.84 -8.10
C PHE A 109 9.62 7.74 -8.26
N ASP A 110 10.06 6.74 -9.04
CA ASP A 110 11.45 6.40 -9.33
C ASP A 110 11.55 5.94 -10.80
N ASN A 111 11.32 6.88 -11.73
CA ASN A 111 11.29 6.57 -13.17
C ASN A 111 12.67 6.33 -13.76
N ASP A 112 13.74 6.83 -13.11
CA ASP A 112 15.13 6.59 -13.51
C ASP A 112 15.79 5.40 -12.81
N ALA A 113 15.06 4.74 -11.90
CA ALA A 113 15.44 3.52 -11.18
C ALA A 113 16.72 3.70 -10.35
N ASP A 114 16.91 4.87 -9.76
CA ASP A 114 18.05 5.20 -8.89
C ASP A 114 17.75 5.01 -7.39
N SER A 115 16.54 4.57 -7.06
CA SER A 115 16.03 4.35 -5.69
C SER A 115 15.87 5.62 -4.84
N HIS A 116 15.82 6.79 -5.46
CA HIS A 116 15.50 8.06 -4.81
C HIS A 116 14.20 8.64 -5.38
N VAL A 117 13.62 9.56 -4.62
CA VAL A 117 12.41 10.25 -5.03
C VAL A 117 12.68 11.15 -6.23
N ASP A 118 11.92 10.94 -7.30
CA ASP A 118 11.94 11.78 -8.49
C ASP A 118 11.57 13.24 -8.18
N ASN A 119 12.09 14.14 -9.02
CA ASN A 119 11.68 15.54 -8.97
C ASN A 119 10.30 15.75 -9.62
N PHE A 120 9.30 16.06 -8.81
CA PHE A 120 7.91 16.28 -9.21
C PHE A 120 7.65 17.44 -10.20
N THR A 121 8.64 18.27 -10.53
CA THR A 121 8.45 19.45 -11.41
C THR A 121 8.15 19.12 -12.88
N GLN A 122 8.40 17.89 -13.33
CA GLN A 122 8.23 17.49 -14.74
C GLN A 122 7.02 16.59 -15.00
N PHE A 123 6.22 16.27 -13.98
CA PHE A 123 5.13 15.31 -14.14
C PHE A 123 3.91 15.96 -14.82
N SER A 124 3.24 15.16 -15.66
CA SER A 124 1.90 15.47 -16.16
C SER A 124 0.87 15.28 -15.06
N THR A 125 -0.23 16.02 -15.10
CA THR A 125 -1.37 15.83 -14.17
C THR A 125 -2.42 14.90 -14.80
N PRO A 126 -2.88 13.84 -14.11
CA PRO A 126 -2.40 13.38 -12.80
C PRO A 126 -1.06 12.64 -12.92
N GLU A 127 -0.22 12.77 -11.89
CA GLU A 127 1.12 12.17 -11.87
C GLU A 127 1.01 10.66 -11.77
N VAL A 128 1.59 9.91 -12.71
CA VAL A 128 1.56 8.45 -12.67
C VAL A 128 2.72 7.93 -11.84
N PRO A 129 2.47 7.18 -10.73
CA PRO A 129 3.55 6.57 -9.96
C PRO A 129 4.26 5.49 -10.77
N SER A 130 5.57 5.33 -10.53
CA SER A 130 6.34 4.22 -11.11
C SER A 130 5.98 2.90 -10.41
N ASP A 131 5.69 2.97 -9.11
CA ASP A 131 5.43 1.82 -8.25
C ASP A 131 4.45 2.19 -7.12
N LEU A 132 3.89 1.18 -6.45
CA LEU A 132 3.23 1.33 -5.15
C LEU A 132 4.03 0.60 -4.08
N PHE A 133 4.11 1.19 -2.90
CA PHE A 133 4.69 0.53 -1.74
C PHE A 133 3.63 0.12 -0.72
N ALA A 134 3.92 -0.93 0.03
CA ALA A 134 3.17 -1.34 1.21
C ALA A 134 4.13 -1.71 2.33
N VAL A 135 3.86 -1.27 3.56
CA VAL A 135 4.55 -1.67 4.78
C VAL A 135 3.52 -2.24 5.74
N VAL A 136 3.62 -3.53 6.02
CA VAL A 136 2.73 -4.27 6.90
C VAL A 136 3.46 -4.57 8.20
N THR A 137 2.88 -4.16 9.32
CA THR A 137 3.43 -4.34 10.67
C THR A 137 2.56 -5.29 11.46
N ARG A 138 3.17 -6.26 12.13
CA ARG A 138 2.53 -7.16 13.08
C ARG A 138 3.24 -7.13 14.43
N CYS A 139 2.62 -7.76 15.42
CA CYS A 139 3.29 -8.12 16.67
C CYS A 139 3.60 -9.61 16.68
N GLU A 140 4.82 -9.98 17.07
CA GLU A 140 5.17 -11.40 17.32
C GLU A 140 4.47 -11.92 18.58
N ASP A 141 4.30 -11.06 19.59
CA ASP A 141 3.56 -11.39 20.80
C ASP A 141 2.05 -11.27 20.57
N PRO A 142 1.22 -12.17 21.14
CA PRO A 142 -0.23 -12.06 21.04
C PRO A 142 -0.75 -10.76 21.66
N VAL A 143 -1.35 -9.91 20.82
CA VAL A 143 -1.96 -8.65 21.24
C VAL A 143 -3.38 -8.51 20.68
N THR A 144 -4.22 -7.73 21.37
CA THR A 144 -5.59 -7.42 20.92
C THR A 144 -5.65 -6.23 19.96
N SER A 145 -4.64 -5.35 20.01
CA SER A 145 -4.41 -4.25 19.07
C SER A 145 -2.91 -4.11 18.82
N ILE A 146 -2.54 -3.71 17.60
CA ILE A 146 -1.15 -3.48 17.22
C ILE A 146 -0.48 -2.35 18.05
N ASP A 147 -1.28 -1.39 18.53
CA ASP A 147 -0.79 -0.28 19.37
C ASP A 147 -0.28 -0.72 20.76
N LEU A 148 -0.62 -1.95 21.17
CA LEU A 148 -0.16 -2.55 22.42
C LEU A 148 1.13 -3.36 22.25
N CYS A 149 1.64 -3.47 21.03
CA CYS A 149 2.85 -4.24 20.76
C CYS A 149 4.08 -3.57 21.36
N SER A 150 4.94 -4.36 21.98
CA SER A 150 6.23 -3.85 22.44
C SER A 150 7.15 -3.56 21.24
N PRO A 151 7.97 -2.49 21.28
CA PRO A 151 8.96 -2.21 20.22
C PRO A 151 9.83 -3.41 19.84
N ALA A 152 10.25 -4.20 20.83
CA ALA A 152 11.11 -5.37 20.64
C ALA A 152 10.40 -6.51 19.89
N SER A 153 9.07 -6.57 19.96
CA SER A 153 8.23 -7.63 19.39
C SER A 153 7.59 -7.24 18.04
N LEU A 154 7.90 -6.05 17.52
CA LEU A 154 7.40 -5.62 16.21
C LEU A 154 8.08 -6.43 15.10
N ASP A 155 7.30 -6.89 14.14
CA ASP A 155 7.79 -7.54 12.93
C ASP A 155 7.13 -6.92 11.68
N VAL A 156 7.89 -6.79 10.59
CA VAL A 156 7.50 -5.96 9.44
C VAL A 156 7.81 -6.65 8.12
N ALA A 157 6.82 -6.68 7.22
CA ALA A 157 7.00 -7.05 5.82
C ALA A 157 6.69 -5.84 4.93
N SER A 158 7.50 -5.59 3.91
CA SER A 158 7.31 -4.47 2.99
C SER A 158 7.49 -4.89 1.54
N PHE A 159 6.82 -4.16 0.65
CA PHE A 159 6.67 -4.49 -0.77
C PHE A 159 6.75 -3.24 -1.63
N ILE A 160 7.32 -3.36 -2.82
CA ILE A 160 7.32 -2.32 -3.87
C ILE A 160 6.87 -2.98 -5.18
N TYR A 161 5.66 -2.66 -5.64
CA TYR A 161 5.05 -3.27 -6.81
C TYR A 161 5.06 -2.30 -8.00
N PRO A 162 5.60 -2.70 -9.15
CA PRO A 162 5.73 -1.81 -10.28
C PRO A 162 4.42 -1.59 -11.02
N GLN A 163 4.22 -0.36 -11.48
CA GLN A 163 3.10 0.07 -12.33
C GLN A 163 3.05 -0.74 -13.63
N SER A 164 4.18 -1.21 -14.14
CA SER A 164 4.22 -2.04 -15.34
C SER A 164 5.30 -3.10 -15.25
N GLN A 165 5.08 -4.22 -15.94
CA GLN A 165 6.13 -5.18 -16.25
C GLN A 165 6.10 -5.49 -17.75
N PRO A 166 7.26 -5.58 -18.40
CA PRO A 166 7.33 -5.91 -19.81
C PRO A 166 6.84 -7.33 -20.11
N VAL A 167 6.85 -8.22 -19.10
CA VAL A 167 6.47 -9.62 -19.25
C VAL A 167 5.59 -10.03 -18.08
N SER A 168 4.42 -10.59 -18.37
CA SER A 168 3.59 -11.24 -17.36
C SER A 168 4.29 -12.49 -16.83
N ASN A 169 4.49 -12.59 -15.53
CA ASN A 169 4.97 -13.81 -14.90
C ASN A 169 3.78 -14.71 -14.47
N CYS A 170 4.04 -16.02 -14.32
CA CYS A 170 3.05 -16.99 -13.83
C CYS A 170 3.13 -17.22 -12.32
N LEU A 171 3.69 -16.27 -11.56
CA LEU A 171 3.84 -16.42 -10.11
C LEU A 171 2.48 -16.33 -9.41
N HIS A 172 2.33 -17.16 -8.39
CA HIS A 172 1.23 -17.05 -7.42
C HIS A 172 1.44 -15.82 -6.53
N ALA A 173 0.36 -15.36 -5.88
CA ALA A 173 0.35 -14.17 -5.03
C ALA A 173 1.52 -14.13 -4.03
N HIS A 174 1.74 -15.24 -3.31
CA HIS A 174 2.81 -15.36 -2.33
C HIS A 174 4.21 -15.20 -2.94
N ASP A 175 4.50 -15.90 -4.04
CA ASP A 175 5.81 -15.85 -4.70
C ASP A 175 6.06 -14.48 -5.35
N TYR A 176 5.02 -13.86 -5.90
CA TYR A 176 5.08 -12.50 -6.42
C TYR A 176 5.38 -11.50 -5.30
N ALA A 177 4.67 -11.59 -4.17
CA ALA A 177 4.90 -10.72 -3.01
C ALA A 177 6.31 -10.90 -2.44
N LEU A 178 6.83 -12.12 -2.40
CA LEU A 178 8.21 -12.37 -1.96
C LEU A 178 9.23 -11.79 -2.94
N LEU A 179 9.02 -11.96 -4.26
CA LEU A 179 9.88 -11.39 -5.31
C LEU A 179 9.94 -9.86 -5.24
N TYR A 180 8.81 -9.22 -4.99
CA TYR A 180 8.68 -7.76 -4.87
C TYR A 180 8.75 -7.26 -3.43
N SER A 181 9.27 -8.08 -2.52
CA SER A 181 9.52 -7.64 -1.16
C SER A 181 10.74 -6.72 -1.10
N ALA A 182 10.68 -5.74 -0.21
CA ALA A 182 11.72 -4.75 0.01
C ALA A 182 11.99 -4.61 1.51
N LYS A 183 13.11 -3.98 1.88
CA LYS A 183 13.30 -3.48 3.25
C LYS A 183 12.47 -2.21 3.42
N VAL A 184 12.04 -1.90 4.64
CA VAL A 184 11.39 -0.60 4.90
C VAL A 184 12.36 0.54 4.56
N HIS A 185 13.66 0.34 4.76
CA HIS A 185 14.67 1.32 4.36
C HIS A 185 14.67 1.61 2.85
N ASP A 186 14.42 0.61 2.01
CA ASP A 186 14.33 0.83 0.56
C ASP A 186 13.10 1.71 0.23
N VAL A 187 11.99 1.49 0.94
CA VAL A 187 10.79 2.34 0.86
C VAL A 187 11.08 3.76 1.36
N GLU A 188 11.82 3.93 2.47
CA GLU A 188 12.23 5.25 2.98
C GLU A 188 13.04 6.03 1.95
N LEU A 189 14.01 5.38 1.29
CA LEU A 189 14.86 6.02 0.27
C LEU A 189 14.04 6.49 -0.93
N ALA A 190 13.21 5.62 -1.48
CA ALA A 190 12.48 5.90 -2.70
C ALA A 190 11.26 6.82 -2.51
N THR A 191 10.75 6.95 -1.28
CA THR A 191 9.60 7.85 -0.97
C THR A 191 10.02 9.13 -0.26
N GLY A 192 11.20 9.17 0.35
CA GLY A 192 11.62 10.23 1.28
C GLY A 192 10.85 10.23 2.61
N LEU A 193 9.99 9.25 2.86
CA LEU A 193 9.28 9.10 4.13
C LEU A 193 10.22 8.53 5.22
N THR A 194 9.83 8.74 6.48
CA THR A 194 10.54 8.18 7.63
C THR A 194 9.55 7.31 8.42
N PHE A 195 9.85 6.02 8.55
CA PHE A 195 9.00 5.08 9.26
C PHE A 195 9.51 4.85 10.69
N TYR A 196 8.56 4.62 11.59
CA TYR A 196 8.80 4.33 13.01
C TYR A 196 9.74 5.32 13.74
N PRO A 197 9.56 6.65 13.56
CA PRO A 197 10.48 7.64 14.14
C PRO A 197 10.52 7.61 15.68
N ASP A 198 9.45 7.14 16.32
CA ASP A 198 9.30 7.08 17.77
C ASP A 198 9.89 5.82 18.41
N LEU A 199 10.35 4.84 17.62
CA LEU A 199 10.97 3.63 18.15
C LEU A 199 12.41 3.91 18.63
N PRO A 200 12.88 3.21 19.68
CA PRO A 200 14.28 3.19 20.04
C PRO A 200 15.17 2.80 18.85
N PHE A 201 16.39 3.35 18.80
CA PHE A 201 17.30 3.16 17.66
C PHE A 201 17.51 1.68 17.27
N GLU A 202 17.72 0.81 18.26
CA GLU A 202 17.95 -0.63 18.03
C GLU A 202 16.71 -1.29 17.41
N ASP A 203 15.53 -1.03 17.96
CA ASP A 203 14.26 -1.58 17.45
C ASP A 203 13.93 -1.05 16.06
N ARG A 204 14.11 0.26 15.83
CA ARG A 204 13.91 0.89 14.53
C ARG A 204 14.83 0.26 13.48
N THR A 205 16.12 0.15 13.79
CA THR A 205 17.12 -0.43 12.87
C THR A 205 16.78 -1.89 12.53
N ARG A 206 16.34 -2.66 13.53
CA ARG A 206 15.93 -4.07 13.36
C ARG A 206 14.76 -4.18 12.39
N VAL A 207 13.71 -3.38 12.56
CA VAL A 207 12.54 -3.45 11.67
C VAL A 207 12.81 -2.84 10.29
N THR A 208 13.62 -1.77 10.20
CA THR A 208 13.82 -1.08 8.92
C THR A 208 14.77 -1.80 7.98
N LEU A 209 15.75 -2.53 8.52
CA LEU A 209 16.75 -3.28 7.74
C LEU A 209 16.37 -4.76 7.51
N ARG A 210 15.20 -5.19 7.99
CA ARG A 210 14.74 -6.58 7.85
C ARG A 210 14.57 -6.97 6.39
N ILE A 211 15.20 -8.08 6.00
CA ILE A 211 15.07 -8.68 4.66
C ILE A 211 14.06 -9.84 4.75
N ASN A 212 13.07 -9.83 3.87
CA ASN A 212 12.08 -10.92 3.77
C ASN A 212 12.69 -12.08 2.98
N SER A 213 13.15 -13.12 3.68
CA SER A 213 13.57 -14.39 3.06
C SER A 213 12.39 -15.37 2.86
N GLU A 214 11.35 -15.18 3.66
CA GLU A 214 10.04 -15.83 3.56
C GLU A 214 8.97 -14.82 4.01
N LEU A 215 7.72 -15.01 3.57
CA LEU A 215 6.59 -14.26 4.10
C LEU A 215 6.01 -14.97 5.32
N TRP A 216 5.19 -14.25 6.09
CA TRP A 216 4.56 -14.85 7.28
C TRP A 216 3.64 -16.00 6.89
N ARG A 217 3.74 -17.07 7.67
CA ARG A 217 2.92 -18.28 7.47
C ARG A 217 1.44 -17.93 7.58
N THR A 218 0.64 -18.53 6.71
CA THR A 218 -0.83 -18.45 6.79
C THR A 218 -1.44 -19.56 7.62
N ASP A 219 -0.65 -20.57 7.99
CA ASP A 219 -1.12 -21.82 8.58
C ASP A 219 -0.85 -21.84 10.08
N LYS A 220 -1.88 -22.15 10.89
CA LYS A 220 -1.75 -22.38 12.34
C LYS A 220 -1.37 -23.84 12.60
N HIS A 221 -0.11 -24.20 12.36
CA HIS A 221 0.44 -25.49 12.77
C HIS A 221 1.72 -25.33 13.58
#